data_AF-A0A2D0SBH0-F1
#
_entry.id   AF-A0A2D0SBH0-F1
#
_cell.length_a   1.000
_cell.length_b   1.000
_cell.length_c   1.000
_cell.angle_alpha   90.00
_cell.angle_beta   90.00
_cell.angle_gamma   90.00
#
_symmetry.space_group_name_H-M   'P 1'
#
loop_
_entity.id
_entity.type
_entity.pdbx_description
1 polymer ?
#
loop_
_entity_poly.entity_id
_entity_poly.type
_entity_poly.pdbx_seq_one_letter_code
_entity_poly.pdbx_strand_id
1 'polypeptide(L)'
;MPHEIMSLWVLLPITLPLCTISGAWIVYAMAVYNQHVCPINNWVYNSSCEEPLVMQSGQSPCCTLDNIPLISKCGVLPPESCWFSLLCSIGSFMVMLNGVCVCVCVCVCVCVCVPVMLNGLLRYAQVMEQQKQDSVLNMMGLCSGWLCAAGLSMVGNFQVDFAKVLHYVGAILAFPTSLLFVCVQTILTYRLAKTHTHCRTAHLRLTLTLLALITLLLCGVFFPQDSFTLQHSAAVCEWIFVIAVLLFYGTFFVEFRLVSSHTLVVLIQRGQQQDLSQNECKQERA
;
A
#
# COMPACT_ATOMS: atom_id res chain seq x y z
N MET A 1 -26.72 26.67 1.66
CA MET A 1 -25.41 26.01 1.88
C MET A 1 -25.66 24.53 2.03
N PRO A 2 -25.39 23.68 1.02
CA PRO A 2 -25.39 22.26 1.27
C PRO A 2 -24.11 21.95 2.03
N HIS A 3 -24.26 21.45 3.25
CA HIS A 3 -23.16 20.77 3.93
C HIS A 3 -22.74 19.62 3.04
N GLU A 4 -21.54 19.73 2.45
CA GLU A 4 -20.89 18.60 1.81
C GLU A 4 -20.77 17.50 2.86
N ILE A 5 -21.62 16.49 2.75
CA ILE A 5 -21.36 15.19 3.36
C ILE A 5 -20.12 14.70 2.61
N MET A 6 -18.94 15.04 3.13
CA MET A 6 -17.70 14.37 2.77
C MET A 6 -17.96 12.89 2.99
N SER A 7 -18.20 12.19 1.89
CA SER A 7 -18.51 10.77 1.91
C SER A 7 -17.39 10.07 2.69
N LEU A 8 -17.75 9.35 3.75
CA LEU A 8 -16.82 8.74 4.72
C LEU A 8 -15.69 7.95 4.04
N TRP A 9 -15.95 7.46 2.84
CA TRP A 9 -15.03 6.79 1.92
C TRP A 9 -13.79 7.62 1.53
N VAL A 10 -13.86 8.95 1.52
CA VAL A 10 -12.72 9.85 1.23
C VAL A 10 -11.63 9.75 2.31
N LEU A 11 -12.01 9.38 3.54
CA LEU A 11 -11.05 9.22 4.63
C LEU A 11 -10.31 7.89 4.55
N LEU A 12 -10.85 6.88 3.85
CA LEU A 12 -10.29 5.52 3.81
C LEU A 12 -8.83 5.46 3.32
N PRO A 13 -8.44 6.17 2.24
CA PRO A 13 -7.05 6.16 1.80
C PRO A 13 -6.11 6.89 2.76
N ILE A 14 -6.61 7.85 3.54
CA ILE A 14 -5.82 8.66 4.48
C ILE A 14 -5.64 7.94 5.82
N THR A 15 -6.68 7.23 6.29
CA THR A 15 -6.63 6.51 7.56
C THR A 15 -5.63 5.36 7.53
N LEU A 16 -5.45 4.70 6.39
CA LEU A 16 -4.47 3.61 6.24
C LEU A 16 -3.02 4.05 6.58
N PRO A 17 -2.43 5.05 5.89
CA PRO A 17 -1.07 5.50 6.21
C PRO A 17 -0.98 6.09 7.62
N LEU A 18 -1.95 6.89 8.05
CA LEU A 18 -1.90 7.51 9.37
C LEU A 18 -1.86 6.45 10.48
N CYS A 19 -2.81 5.52 10.49
CA CYS A 19 -2.90 4.47 11.51
C CYS A 19 -1.70 3.51 11.44
N THR A 20 -1.30 3.10 10.23
CA THR A 20 -0.21 2.12 10.08
C THR A 20 1.15 2.71 10.42
N ILE A 21 1.44 3.93 9.97
CA ILE A 21 2.71 4.61 10.30
C ILE A 21 2.77 4.90 11.81
N SER A 22 1.70 5.46 12.39
CA SER A 22 1.68 5.71 13.84
C SER A 22 1.82 4.44 14.65
N GLY A 23 1.13 3.37 14.25
CA GLY A 23 1.21 2.08 14.94
C GLY A 23 2.59 1.44 14.83
N ALA A 24 3.25 1.52 13.67
CA ALA A 24 4.62 1.03 13.50
C ALA A 24 5.61 1.77 14.40
N TRP A 25 5.49 3.09 14.51
CA TRP A 25 6.32 3.88 15.44
C TRP A 25 6.05 3.56 16.91
N ILE A 26 4.80 3.27 17.27
CA ILE A 26 4.43 2.83 18.63
C ILE A 26 5.08 1.46 18.94
N VAL A 27 4.99 0.50 18.02
CA VAL A 27 5.65 -0.82 18.14
C VAL A 27 7.16 -0.65 18.29
N TYR A 28 7.79 0.16 17.45
CA TYR A 28 9.22 0.48 17.57
C TYR A 28 9.57 1.13 18.92
N ALA A 29 8.80 2.12 19.38
CA ALA A 29 9.04 2.80 20.65
C ALA A 29 8.95 1.84 21.83
N MET A 30 7.97 0.92 21.82
CA MET A 30 7.85 -0.13 22.84
C MET A 30 9.05 -1.09 22.79
N ALA A 31 9.46 -1.53 21.61
CA ALA A 31 10.58 -2.44 21.44
C ALA A 31 11.91 -1.82 21.90
N VAL A 32 12.12 -0.52 21.64
CA VAL A 32 13.29 0.23 22.14
C VAL A 32 13.22 0.41 23.66
N TYR A 33 12.05 0.76 24.20
CA TYR A 33 11.85 0.92 25.64
C TYR A 33 12.12 -0.38 26.42
N ASN A 34 11.68 -1.51 25.87
CA ASN A 34 11.92 -2.85 26.43
C ASN A 34 13.31 -3.42 26.12
N GLN A 35 14.18 -2.68 25.43
CA GLN A 35 15.54 -3.10 25.02
C GLN A 35 15.57 -4.34 24.10
N HIS A 36 14.48 -4.62 23.39
CA HIS A 36 14.42 -5.73 22.44
C HIS A 36 15.07 -5.39 21.09
N VAL A 37 15.09 -4.10 20.73
CA VAL A 37 15.76 -3.60 19.52
C VAL A 37 16.57 -2.35 19.83
N CYS A 38 17.51 -2.06 18.94
CA CYS A 38 18.36 -0.91 19.05
C CYS A 38 17.76 0.38 18.46
N PRO A 39 18.12 1.56 19.02
CA PRO A 39 17.74 2.83 18.43
C PRO A 39 18.30 3.03 17.01
N ILE A 40 17.45 3.48 16.09
CA ILE A 40 17.81 3.75 14.68
C ILE A 40 18.78 4.94 14.51
N ASN A 41 18.94 5.78 15.53
CA ASN A 41 19.82 6.95 15.52
C ASN A 41 21.24 6.64 16.01
N ASN A 42 21.52 5.42 16.45
CA ASN A 42 22.85 5.01 16.86
C ASN A 42 23.60 4.39 15.67
N TRP A 43 24.39 5.19 14.95
CA TRP A 43 25.12 4.75 13.74
C TRP A 43 26.58 4.33 14.04
N VAL A 44 27.04 4.50 15.28
CA VAL A 44 28.43 4.25 15.70
C VAL A 44 28.45 3.07 16.67
N TYR A 45 28.17 1.88 16.14
CA TYR A 45 28.08 0.67 16.97
C TYR A 45 29.46 0.13 17.39
N ASN A 46 30.51 0.27 16.58
CA ASN A 46 31.82 -0.32 16.94
C ASN A 46 32.50 0.33 18.17
N SER A 47 32.16 1.58 18.52
CA SER A 47 32.78 2.31 19.64
C SER A 47 31.84 2.51 20.84
N SER A 48 30.53 2.32 20.67
CA SER A 48 29.51 2.56 21.72
C SER A 48 29.08 1.28 22.45
N CYS A 49 29.63 0.12 22.10
CA CYS A 49 29.40 -1.15 22.82
C CYS A 49 30.49 -1.44 23.87
N GLU A 50 31.53 -0.61 23.92
CA GLU A 50 32.49 -0.56 25.04
C GLU A 50 31.94 0.27 26.21
N GLU A 51 31.07 1.26 25.97
CA GLU A 51 30.46 2.07 27.03
C GLU A 51 28.96 1.77 27.21
N PRO A 52 28.49 1.54 28.44
CA PRO A 52 27.08 1.29 28.71
C PRO A 52 26.25 2.55 28.40
N LEU A 53 25.34 2.46 27.43
CA LEU A 53 24.34 3.52 27.22
C LEU A 53 23.48 3.63 28.48
N VAL A 54 23.15 4.86 28.91
CA VAL A 54 22.31 5.18 30.09
C VAL A 54 20.95 4.45 30.06
N MET A 55 20.53 3.97 28.89
CA MET A 55 19.29 3.22 28.67
C MET A 55 19.48 1.70 28.56
N GLN A 56 20.65 1.13 28.86
CA GLN A 56 20.92 -0.31 28.93
C GLN A 56 20.97 -0.75 30.40
N SER A 57 19.92 -1.39 30.90
CA SER A 57 19.90 -1.98 32.26
C SER A 57 20.04 -3.51 32.24
N GLY A 58 20.39 -4.09 31.09
CA GLY A 58 20.59 -5.52 30.88
C GLY A 58 22.06 -5.90 30.65
N GLN A 59 22.41 -7.15 30.99
CA GLN A 59 23.78 -7.71 30.93
C GLN A 59 24.34 -7.95 29.51
N SER A 60 23.57 -7.70 28.44
CA SER A 60 24.00 -7.92 27.05
C SER A 60 24.02 -6.62 26.24
N PRO A 61 25.07 -6.33 25.45
CA PRO A 61 25.08 -5.17 24.57
C PRO A 61 23.97 -5.31 23.51
N CYS A 62 23.23 -4.23 23.24
CA CYS A 62 22.20 -4.20 22.18
C CYS A 62 22.80 -4.49 20.78
N CYS A 63 24.12 -4.43 20.66
CA CYS A 63 24.90 -4.43 19.45
C CYS A 63 25.05 -5.76 18.71
N THR A 64 24.03 -6.62 18.71
CA THR A 64 24.09 -7.91 17.99
C THR A 64 23.31 -7.82 16.67
N LEU A 65 23.63 -8.71 15.72
CA LEU A 65 22.83 -8.87 14.50
C LEU A 65 21.35 -9.20 14.80
N ASP A 66 21.06 -9.73 15.99
CA ASP A 66 19.71 -10.15 16.38
C ASP A 66 18.79 -8.99 16.77
N ASN A 67 19.35 -7.82 17.13
CA ASN A 67 18.61 -6.66 17.67
C ASN A 67 18.47 -5.49 16.68
N ILE A 68 18.74 -5.72 15.40
CA ILE A 68 18.60 -4.70 14.35
C ILE A 68 17.12 -4.25 14.25
N PRO A 69 16.83 -2.94 14.19
CA PRO A 69 15.46 -2.40 14.25
C PRO A 69 14.69 -2.53 12.91
N LEU A 70 14.62 -3.74 12.37
CA LEU A 70 13.67 -4.10 11.32
C LEU A 70 12.24 -3.95 11.85
N ILE A 71 11.27 -3.57 11.01
CA ILE A 71 9.88 -3.39 11.46
C ILE A 71 9.36 -4.69 12.07
N SER A 72 9.62 -5.82 11.41
CA SER A 72 9.24 -7.14 11.89
C SER A 72 9.95 -7.56 13.18
N LYS A 73 11.22 -7.17 13.37
CA LYS A 73 11.99 -7.41 14.60
C LYS A 73 11.41 -6.65 15.79
N CYS A 74 10.92 -5.43 15.55
CA CYS A 74 10.24 -4.64 16.58
C CYS A 74 8.93 -5.28 17.05
N GLY A 75 8.38 -6.28 16.35
CA GLY A 75 7.11 -6.94 16.68
C GLY A 75 7.27 -8.40 17.12
N VAL A 76 8.45 -8.82 17.60
CA VAL A 76 8.71 -10.24 17.91
C VAL A 76 8.18 -10.66 19.27
N LEU A 77 8.45 -9.90 20.34
CA LEU A 77 8.15 -10.33 21.71
C LEU A 77 6.86 -9.66 22.23
N PRO A 78 6.20 -10.20 23.26
CA PRO A 78 5.09 -9.53 23.92
C PRO A 78 5.57 -8.36 24.80
N PRO A 79 4.81 -7.25 24.90
CA PRO A 79 3.48 -7.02 24.33
C PRO A 79 3.47 -6.49 22.87
N GLU A 80 4.63 -6.14 22.30
CA GLU A 80 4.71 -5.49 20.99
C GLU A 80 4.28 -6.38 19.82
N SER A 81 4.42 -7.70 19.94
CA SER A 81 3.96 -8.68 18.95
C SER A 81 2.44 -8.69 18.76
N CYS A 82 1.67 -8.48 19.84
CA CYS A 82 0.23 -8.36 19.76
C CYS A 82 -0.18 -7.09 19.01
N TRP A 83 0.51 -5.98 19.28
CA TRP A 83 0.30 -4.72 18.56
C TRP A 83 0.70 -4.81 17.10
N PHE A 84 1.82 -5.48 16.79
CA PHE A 84 2.28 -5.70 15.44
C PHE A 84 1.31 -6.58 14.63
N SER A 85 0.85 -7.69 15.21
CA SER A 85 -0.17 -8.54 14.58
C SER A 85 -1.46 -7.78 14.30
N LEU A 86 -1.94 -6.99 15.27
CA LEU A 86 -3.13 -6.15 15.10
C LEU A 86 -2.94 -5.12 13.98
N LEU A 87 -1.80 -4.42 13.97
CA LEU A 87 -1.44 -3.44 12.96
C LEU A 87 -1.46 -4.05 11.55
N CYS A 88 -0.77 -5.17 11.37
CA CYS A 88 -0.72 -5.88 10.10
C CYS A 88 -2.10 -6.40 9.67
N SER A 89 -2.90 -6.93 10.60
CA SER A 89 -4.24 -7.46 10.30
C SER A 89 -5.22 -6.36 9.87
N ILE A 90 -5.21 -5.21 10.56
CA ILE A 90 -5.99 -4.03 10.16
C ILE A 90 -5.48 -3.51 8.81
N GLY A 91 -4.16 -3.42 8.63
CA GLY A 91 -3.52 -3.05 7.37
C GLY A 91 -3.96 -3.93 6.20
N SER A 92 -3.95 -5.25 6.36
CA SER A 92 -4.44 -6.21 5.34
C SER A 92 -5.87 -5.94 4.93
N PHE A 93 -6.77 -5.74 5.89
CA PHE A 93 -8.17 -5.45 5.61
C PHE A 93 -8.34 -4.12 4.87
N MET A 94 -7.64 -3.08 5.32
CA MET A 94 -7.67 -1.77 4.68
C MET A 94 -7.07 -1.79 3.27
N VAL A 95 -6.01 -2.56 3.02
CA VAL A 95 -5.44 -2.75 1.68
C VAL A 95 -6.44 -3.45 0.76
N MET A 96 -7.14 -4.47 1.24
CA MET A 96 -8.20 -5.12 0.46
C MET A 96 -9.33 -4.15 0.11
N LEU A 97 -9.82 -3.39 1.09
CA LEU A 97 -10.86 -2.39 0.86
C LEU A 97 -10.40 -1.31 -0.13
N ASN A 98 -9.23 -0.73 0.07
CA ASN A 98 -8.68 0.26 -0.85
C ASN A 98 -8.46 -0.34 -2.25
N GLY A 99 -7.96 -1.57 -2.36
CA GLY A 99 -7.76 -2.24 -3.65
C GLY A 99 -9.05 -2.47 -4.41
N VAL A 100 -10.11 -2.92 -3.73
CA VAL A 100 -11.44 -3.09 -4.32
C VAL A 100 -12.02 -1.72 -4.72
N CYS A 101 -11.96 -0.73 -3.83
CA CYS A 101 -12.48 0.60 -4.11
C CYS A 101 -11.74 1.26 -5.28
N VAL A 102 -10.40 1.20 -5.32
CA VAL A 102 -9.59 1.71 -6.43
C VAL A 102 -9.92 0.97 -7.71
N CYS A 103 -10.02 -0.37 -7.68
CA CYS A 103 -10.38 -1.17 -8.84
C CYS A 103 -11.74 -0.75 -9.43
N VAL A 104 -12.75 -0.57 -8.57
CA VAL A 104 -14.07 -0.08 -8.99
C VAL A 104 -13.98 1.35 -9.51
N CYS A 105 -13.24 2.25 -8.84
CA CYS A 105 -13.07 3.63 -9.28
C CYS A 105 -12.41 3.71 -10.66
N VAL A 106 -11.33 2.97 -10.89
CA VAL A 106 -10.62 2.91 -12.17
C VAL A 106 -11.54 2.32 -13.25
N CYS A 107 -12.25 1.23 -12.97
CA CYS A 107 -13.24 0.66 -13.88
C CYS A 107 -14.28 1.71 -14.29
N VAL A 108 -14.86 2.42 -13.33
CA VAL A 108 -15.87 3.46 -13.60
C VAL A 108 -15.28 4.62 -14.38
N CYS A 109 -14.08 5.10 -14.02
CA CYS A 109 -13.39 6.15 -14.77
C CYS A 109 -13.13 5.74 -16.23
N VAL A 110 -12.63 4.52 -16.47
CA VAL A 110 -12.41 4.00 -17.83
C VAL A 110 -13.75 3.85 -18.58
N CYS A 111 -14.80 3.35 -17.93
CA CYS A 111 -16.12 3.14 -18.56
C CYS A 111 -16.92 4.43 -18.82
N VAL A 112 -16.70 5.50 -18.04
CA VAL A 112 -17.46 6.76 -18.16
C VAL A 112 -16.67 7.81 -18.95
N CYS A 113 -15.36 7.94 -18.72
CA CYS A 113 -14.55 9.02 -19.30
C CYS A 113 -14.05 8.74 -20.73
N VAL A 114 -14.11 7.49 -21.19
CA VAL A 114 -13.70 7.07 -22.54
C VAL A 114 -14.83 7.24 -23.59
N PRO A 115 -16.10 6.85 -23.34
CA PRO A 115 -17.16 7.04 -24.34
C PRO A 115 -17.59 8.50 -24.56
N VAL A 116 -17.37 9.41 -23.61
CA VAL A 116 -17.68 10.85 -23.77
C VAL A 116 -16.79 11.52 -24.82
N MET A 117 -15.68 10.89 -25.23
CA MET A 117 -14.71 11.47 -26.17
C MET A 117 -14.82 10.98 -27.62
N LEU A 118 -15.82 10.17 -28.00
CA LEU A 118 -15.75 9.53 -29.31
C LEU A 118 -17.08 9.27 -30.01
N ASN A 119 -17.58 10.30 -30.68
CA ASN A 119 -18.46 10.18 -31.82
C ASN A 119 -17.58 9.87 -33.06
N GLY A 120 -17.52 8.61 -33.52
CA GLY A 120 -16.80 8.23 -34.76
C GLY A 120 -16.35 6.76 -34.84
N LEU A 121 -16.88 6.02 -35.82
CA LEU A 121 -16.73 4.55 -35.99
C LEU A 121 -15.28 4.00 -36.12
N LEU A 122 -14.29 4.82 -36.51
CA LEU A 122 -12.93 4.34 -36.83
C LEU A 122 -12.03 4.11 -35.61
N ARG A 123 -12.36 4.66 -34.43
CA ARG A 123 -11.56 4.48 -33.20
C ARG A 123 -12.09 3.38 -32.27
N TYR A 124 -13.15 2.67 -32.65
CA TYR A 124 -13.74 1.61 -31.83
C TYR A 124 -12.76 0.45 -31.56
N ALA A 125 -12.01 -0.01 -32.57
CA ALA A 125 -11.02 -1.08 -32.40
C ALA A 125 -9.84 -0.68 -31.49
N GLN A 126 -9.31 0.53 -31.67
CA GLN A 126 -8.23 1.07 -30.83
C GLN A 126 -8.70 1.31 -29.38
N VAL A 127 -9.94 1.76 -29.18
CA VAL A 127 -10.54 1.95 -27.86
C VAL A 127 -10.83 0.60 -27.18
N MET A 128 -11.26 -0.43 -27.92
CA MET A 128 -11.45 -1.77 -27.39
C MET A 128 -10.13 -2.39 -26.91
N GLU A 129 -9.06 -2.23 -27.68
CA GLU A 129 -7.74 -2.74 -27.30
C GLU A 129 -7.18 -2.02 -26.06
N GLN A 130 -7.37 -0.70 -25.98
CA GLN A 130 -6.94 0.09 -24.84
C GLN A 130 -7.77 -0.20 -23.57
N GLN A 131 -9.10 -0.34 -23.69
CA GLN A 131 -9.94 -0.77 -22.57
C GLN A 131 -9.61 -2.18 -22.07
N LYS A 132 -9.27 -3.11 -22.98
CA LYS A 132 -8.82 -4.45 -22.61
C LYS A 132 -7.50 -4.38 -21.84
N GLN A 133 -6.54 -3.58 -22.30
CA GLN A 133 -5.25 -3.44 -21.64
C GLN A 133 -5.37 -2.82 -20.25
N ASP A 134 -6.19 -1.78 -20.10
CA ASP A 134 -6.42 -1.11 -18.82
C ASP A 134 -7.19 -2.01 -17.84
N SER A 135 -8.10 -2.85 -18.34
CA SER A 135 -8.79 -3.89 -17.54
C SER A 135 -7.83 -4.97 -17.01
N VAL A 136 -6.89 -5.44 -17.85
CA VAL A 136 -5.85 -6.39 -17.43
C VAL A 136 -4.94 -5.77 -16.38
N LEU A 137 -4.49 -4.52 -16.58
CA LEU A 137 -3.71 -3.78 -15.59
C LEU A 137 -4.47 -3.66 -14.27
N ASN A 138 -5.76 -3.30 -14.31
CA ASN A 138 -6.57 -3.16 -13.12
C ASN A 138 -6.76 -4.50 -12.37
N MET A 139 -6.95 -5.60 -13.10
CA MET A 139 -7.00 -6.95 -12.52
C MET A 139 -5.67 -7.32 -11.86
N MET A 140 -4.53 -7.06 -12.52
CA MET A 140 -3.21 -7.28 -11.90
C MET A 140 -3.03 -6.44 -10.63
N GLY A 141 -3.53 -5.20 -10.62
CA GLY A 141 -3.59 -4.35 -9.43
C GLY A 141 -4.43 -4.98 -8.31
N LEU A 142 -5.63 -5.47 -8.62
CA LEU A 142 -6.49 -6.12 -7.62
C LEU A 142 -5.85 -7.39 -7.05
N CYS A 143 -5.34 -8.27 -7.91
CA CYS A 143 -4.67 -9.51 -7.50
C CYS A 143 -3.44 -9.22 -6.64
N SER A 144 -2.59 -8.26 -7.05
CA SER A 144 -1.42 -7.87 -6.25
C SER A 144 -1.81 -7.29 -4.88
N GLY A 145 -2.88 -6.51 -4.79
CA GLY A 145 -3.41 -6.02 -3.51
C GLY A 145 -3.89 -7.14 -2.58
N TRP A 146 -4.56 -8.17 -3.10
CA TRP A 146 -4.99 -9.33 -2.30
C TRP A 146 -3.82 -10.18 -1.82
N LEU A 147 -2.82 -10.42 -2.70
CA LEU A 147 -1.60 -11.11 -2.30
C LEU A 147 -0.83 -10.31 -1.24
N CYS A 148 -0.76 -8.98 -1.37
CA CYS A 148 -0.18 -8.11 -0.35
C CYS A 148 -0.89 -8.26 1.00
N ALA A 149 -2.23 -8.22 1.01
CA ALA A 149 -3.01 -8.41 2.23
C ALA A 149 -2.76 -9.78 2.89
N ALA A 150 -2.66 -10.84 2.09
CA ALA A 150 -2.29 -12.17 2.59
C ALA A 150 -0.87 -12.18 3.18
N GLY A 151 0.10 -11.56 2.51
CA GLY A 151 1.47 -11.43 2.98
C GLY A 151 1.58 -10.66 4.30
N LEU A 152 0.90 -9.51 4.41
CA LEU A 152 0.83 -8.71 5.64
C LEU A 152 0.22 -9.50 6.80
N SER A 153 -0.84 -10.28 6.55
CA SER A 153 -1.45 -11.13 7.58
C SER A 153 -0.46 -12.19 8.08
N MET A 154 0.31 -12.80 7.18
CA MET A 154 1.35 -13.77 7.56
C MET A 154 2.48 -13.11 8.35
N VAL A 155 3.03 -12.00 7.86
CA VAL A 155 4.13 -11.26 8.53
C VAL A 155 3.74 -10.84 9.95
N GLY A 156 2.51 -10.36 10.14
CA GLY A 156 2.02 -9.93 11.45
C GLY A 156 1.77 -11.06 12.45
N ASN A 157 1.34 -12.23 11.98
CA ASN A 157 0.95 -13.35 12.84
C ASN A 157 2.07 -14.38 13.09
N PHE A 158 3.03 -14.49 12.16
CA PHE A 158 4.17 -15.38 12.28
C PHE A 158 5.42 -14.54 12.50
N GLN A 159 5.92 -14.46 13.74
CA GLN A 159 7.06 -13.64 14.09
C GLN A 159 8.36 -14.21 13.52
N VAL A 160 9.29 -13.31 13.16
CA VAL A 160 10.54 -13.66 12.47
C VAL A 160 11.48 -14.56 13.29
N ASP A 161 11.36 -14.60 14.62
CA ASP A 161 12.21 -15.46 15.46
C ASP A 161 11.60 -16.81 15.82
N PHE A 162 10.26 -16.91 15.85
CA PHE A 162 9.57 -18.15 16.21
C PHE A 162 9.09 -18.96 15.00
N ALA A 163 8.71 -18.29 13.90
CA ALA A 163 8.15 -18.90 12.71
C ALA A 163 8.80 -18.35 11.42
N LYS A 164 10.14 -18.38 11.36
CA LYS A 164 10.95 -17.71 10.32
C LYS A 164 10.50 -18.00 8.90
N VAL A 165 10.23 -19.27 8.58
CA VAL A 165 9.85 -19.70 7.22
C VAL A 165 8.54 -19.03 6.79
N LEU A 166 7.51 -19.09 7.63
CA LEU A 166 6.21 -18.48 7.33
C LEU A 166 6.32 -16.95 7.28
N HIS A 167 7.11 -16.35 8.18
CA HIS A 167 7.37 -14.92 8.17
C HIS A 167 7.98 -14.47 6.84
N TYR A 168 9.05 -15.13 6.38
CA TYR A 168 9.73 -14.77 5.13
C TYR A 168 8.88 -15.05 3.89
N VAL A 169 8.08 -16.13 3.88
CA VAL A 169 7.08 -16.35 2.83
C VAL A 169 6.09 -15.18 2.79
N GLY A 170 5.61 -14.74 3.95
CA GLY A 170 4.76 -13.55 4.07
C GLY A 170 5.44 -12.28 3.55
N ALA A 171 6.71 -12.06 3.88
CA ALA A 171 7.47 -10.86 3.47
C ALA A 171 7.71 -10.83 1.95
N ILE A 172 8.09 -11.98 1.35
CA ILE A 172 8.24 -12.14 -0.10
C ILE A 172 6.90 -11.95 -0.80
N LEU A 173 5.80 -12.35 -0.18
CA LEU A 173 4.48 -12.10 -0.73
C LEU A 173 4.10 -10.63 -0.61
N ALA A 174 4.30 -9.98 0.54
CA ALA A 174 3.86 -8.61 0.79
C ALA A 174 4.66 -7.56 0.01
N PHE A 175 5.99 -7.61 0.05
CA PHE A 175 6.83 -6.50 -0.44
C PHE A 175 6.86 -6.44 -1.98
N PRO A 176 7.28 -7.49 -2.72
CA PRO A 176 7.17 -7.54 -4.18
C PRO A 176 5.78 -7.26 -4.74
N THR A 177 4.71 -7.81 -4.14
CA THR A 177 3.35 -7.57 -4.67
C THR A 177 2.88 -6.15 -4.41
N SER A 178 3.29 -5.53 -3.30
CA SER A 178 3.08 -4.08 -3.08
C SER A 178 3.79 -3.24 -4.12
N LEU A 179 5.03 -3.59 -4.48
CA LEU A 179 5.76 -2.91 -5.55
C LEU A 179 5.05 -3.06 -6.90
N LEU A 180 4.60 -4.28 -7.24
CA LEU A 180 3.83 -4.53 -8.45
C LEU A 180 2.55 -3.68 -8.47
N PHE A 181 1.83 -3.60 -7.35
CA PHE A 181 0.63 -2.78 -7.21
C PHE A 181 0.92 -1.30 -7.51
N VAL A 182 1.91 -0.69 -6.83
CA VAL A 182 2.21 0.75 -7.03
C VAL A 182 2.74 1.05 -8.44
N CYS A 183 3.47 0.12 -9.07
CA CYS A 183 3.90 0.22 -10.47
C CYS A 183 2.69 0.25 -11.42
N VAL A 184 1.79 -0.73 -11.30
CA VAL A 184 0.57 -0.83 -12.10
C VAL A 184 -0.30 0.42 -11.92
N GLN A 185 -0.50 0.86 -10.68
CA GLN A 185 -1.33 2.02 -10.39
C GLN A 185 -0.70 3.32 -10.89
N THR A 186 0.64 3.45 -10.87
CA THR A 186 1.33 4.59 -11.48
C THR A 186 1.11 4.65 -12.99
N ILE A 187 1.23 3.50 -13.69
CA ILE A 187 0.98 3.42 -15.13
C ILE A 187 -0.46 3.82 -15.45
N LEU A 188 -1.43 3.29 -14.71
CA LEU A 188 -2.86 3.63 -14.87
C LEU A 188 -3.10 5.12 -14.60
N THR A 189 -2.46 5.70 -13.58
CA THR A 189 -2.60 7.13 -13.25
C THR A 189 -2.15 8.01 -14.42
N TYR A 190 -1.02 7.71 -15.05
CA TYR A 190 -0.56 8.45 -16.23
C TYR A 190 -1.47 8.28 -17.44
N ARG A 191 -1.99 7.06 -17.68
CA ARG A 191 -2.93 6.80 -18.78
C ARG A 191 -4.24 7.58 -18.62
N LEU A 192 -4.67 7.80 -17.37
CA LEU A 192 -5.91 8.49 -17.03
C LEU A 192 -5.74 10.00 -16.78
N ALA A 193 -4.50 10.50 -16.68
CA ALA A 193 -4.22 11.89 -16.35
C ALA A 193 -4.61 12.84 -17.50
N LYS A 194 -5.72 13.58 -17.31
CA LYS A 194 -6.20 14.60 -18.25
C LYS A 194 -6.13 16.03 -17.72
N THR A 195 -6.03 16.20 -16.40
CA THR A 195 -5.99 17.52 -15.74
C THR A 195 -4.65 17.78 -15.09
N HIS A 196 -4.31 19.05 -14.88
CA HIS A 196 -3.06 19.45 -14.21
C HIS A 196 -2.92 18.82 -12.81
N THR A 197 -4.02 18.69 -12.06
CA THR A 197 -4.04 18.02 -10.75
C THR A 197 -3.71 16.53 -10.87
N HIS A 198 -4.27 15.84 -11.87
CA HIS A 198 -3.97 14.42 -12.10
C HIS A 198 -2.51 14.21 -12.56
N CYS A 199 -1.95 15.12 -13.37
CA CYS A 199 -0.53 15.06 -13.74
C CYS A 199 0.38 15.22 -12.53
N ARG A 200 0.06 16.15 -11.62
CA ARG A 200 0.85 16.34 -10.38
C ARG A 200 0.80 15.10 -9.48
N THR A 201 -0.38 14.49 -9.33
CA THR A 201 -0.53 13.21 -8.61
C THR A 201 0.23 12.08 -9.30
N ALA A 202 0.24 12.01 -10.63
CA ALA A 202 0.99 11.01 -11.39
C ALA A 202 2.50 11.13 -11.15
N HIS A 203 3.05 12.35 -11.17
CA HIS A 203 4.46 12.58 -10.83
C HIS A 203 4.78 12.20 -9.38
N LEU A 204 3.92 12.55 -8.43
CA LEU A 204 4.09 12.14 -7.03
C LEU A 204 4.12 10.60 -6.90
N ARG A 205 3.17 9.91 -7.56
CA ARG A 205 3.11 8.43 -7.58
C ARG A 205 4.33 7.80 -8.22
N LEU A 206 4.87 8.40 -9.28
CA LEU A 206 6.11 7.96 -9.90
C LEU A 206 7.29 8.09 -8.94
N THR A 207 7.44 9.24 -8.27
CA THR A 207 8.52 9.45 -7.30
C THR A 207 8.44 8.44 -6.16
N LEU A 208 7.25 8.21 -5.60
CA LEU A 208 7.04 7.22 -4.54
C LEU A 208 7.32 5.78 -5.02
N THR A 209 6.94 5.44 -6.24
CA THR A 209 7.19 4.12 -6.84
C THR A 209 8.67 3.89 -7.10
N LEU A 210 9.39 4.89 -7.62
CA LEU A 210 10.84 4.82 -7.81
C LEU A 210 11.57 4.72 -6.47
N LEU A 211 11.13 5.48 -5.46
CA LEU A 211 11.67 5.37 -4.12
C LEU A 211 11.48 3.96 -3.56
N ALA A 212 10.27 3.41 -3.64
CA ALA A 212 9.95 2.05 -3.19
C ALA A 212 10.75 0.98 -3.96
N LEU A 213 10.92 1.14 -5.27
CA LEU A 213 11.75 0.24 -6.08
C LEU A 213 13.19 0.24 -5.60
N ILE A 214 13.80 1.43 -5.49
CA ILE A 214 15.21 1.57 -5.09
C ILE A 214 15.41 0.98 -3.69
N THR A 215 14.56 1.33 -2.72
CA THR A 215 14.71 0.84 -1.35
C THR A 215 14.49 -0.66 -1.25
N LEU A 216 13.54 -1.25 -2.01
CA LEU A 216 13.34 -2.70 -2.00
C LEU A 216 14.53 -3.44 -2.62
N LEU A 217 15.12 -2.91 -3.70
CA LEU A 217 16.33 -3.47 -4.29
C LEU A 217 17.52 -3.40 -3.32
N LEU A 218 17.71 -2.25 -2.66
CA LEU A 218 18.74 -2.10 -1.64
C LEU A 218 18.52 -3.05 -0.46
N CYS A 219 17.29 -3.21 0.03
CA CYS A 219 16.95 -4.23 1.02
C CYS A 219 17.39 -5.63 0.56
N GLY A 220 17.04 -6.02 -0.67
CA GLY A 220 17.37 -7.34 -1.21
C GLY A 220 18.87 -7.60 -1.35
N VAL A 221 19.68 -6.56 -1.56
CA VAL A 221 21.14 -6.65 -1.67
C VAL A 221 21.81 -6.63 -0.30
N PHE A 222 21.33 -5.78 0.62
CA PHE A 222 21.95 -5.54 1.92
C PHE A 222 21.55 -6.56 2.98
N PHE A 223 20.32 -7.07 2.94
CA PHE A 223 19.79 -7.99 3.93
C PHE A 223 20.54 -9.33 4.02
N PRO A 224 20.96 -9.98 2.91
CA PRO A 224 21.67 -11.26 2.98
C PRO A 224 23.13 -11.15 3.41
N GLN A 225 23.66 -9.94 3.62
CA GLN A 225 25.07 -9.73 3.94
C GLN A 225 25.31 -9.93 5.44
N ASP A 226 26.46 -10.48 5.82
CA ASP A 226 26.84 -10.70 7.22
C ASP A 226 27.35 -9.42 7.91
N SER A 227 27.38 -8.29 7.20
CA SER A 227 27.82 -7.01 7.75
C SER A 227 26.68 -6.30 8.47
N PHE A 228 26.91 -5.98 9.75
CA PHE A 228 25.98 -5.22 10.58
C PHE A 228 25.56 -3.89 9.93
N THR A 229 26.50 -3.13 9.38
CA THR A 229 26.21 -1.84 8.73
C THR A 229 25.26 -1.99 7.55
N LEU A 230 25.44 -3.07 6.77
CA LEU A 230 24.57 -3.36 5.63
C LEU A 230 23.19 -3.80 6.10
N GLN A 231 23.09 -4.68 7.09
CA GLN A 231 21.79 -5.08 7.62
C GLN A 231 21.04 -3.93 8.31
N HIS A 232 21.73 -3.02 9.01
CA HIS A 232 21.13 -1.81 9.55
C HIS A 232 20.63 -0.89 8.42
N SER A 233 21.42 -0.76 7.34
CA SER A 233 20.99 -0.04 6.14
C SER A 233 19.78 -0.71 5.46
N ALA A 234 19.69 -2.05 5.49
CA ALA A 234 18.54 -2.80 5.01
C ALA A 234 17.29 -2.50 5.86
N ALA A 235 17.43 -2.37 7.18
CA ALA A 235 16.33 -1.96 8.04
C ALA A 235 15.85 -0.55 7.71
N VAL A 236 16.76 0.42 7.52
CA VAL A 236 16.38 1.77 7.09
C VAL A 236 15.64 1.73 5.73
N CYS A 237 16.12 0.92 4.79
CA CYS A 237 15.46 0.74 3.50
C CYS A 237 14.07 0.10 3.63
N GLU A 238 13.86 -0.85 4.57
CA GLU A 238 12.55 -1.46 4.86
C GLU A 238 11.57 -0.39 5.35
N TRP A 239 11.98 0.45 6.31
CA TRP A 239 11.15 1.54 6.81
C TRP A 239 10.77 2.54 5.72
N ILE A 240 11.74 2.97 4.90
CA ILE A 240 11.47 3.90 3.81
C ILE A 240 10.53 3.26 2.77
N PHE A 241 10.73 1.99 2.43
CA PHE A 241 9.86 1.25 1.52
C PHE A 241 8.40 1.24 2.02
N VAL A 242 8.18 0.81 3.27
CA VAL A 242 6.84 0.72 3.85
C VAL A 242 6.17 2.10 3.91
N ILE A 243 6.89 3.13 4.34
CA ILE A 243 6.36 4.50 4.39
C ILE A 243 6.03 5.00 2.98
N ALA A 244 6.88 4.77 1.99
CA ALA A 244 6.65 5.19 0.61
C ALA A 244 5.38 4.54 0.03
N VAL A 245 5.18 3.23 0.25
CA VAL A 245 3.98 2.50 -0.18
C VAL A 245 2.73 3.00 0.56
N LEU A 246 2.80 3.24 1.86
CA LEU A 246 1.66 3.78 2.62
C LEU A 246 1.28 5.19 2.17
N LEU A 247 2.26 6.07 1.95
CA LEU A 247 2.02 7.39 1.37
C LEU A 247 1.44 7.30 -0.03
N PHE A 248 1.86 6.32 -0.84
CA PHE A 248 1.26 6.04 -2.13
C PHE A 248 -0.22 5.72 -2.00
N TYR A 249 -0.62 4.84 -1.08
CA TYR A 249 -2.03 4.58 -0.80
C TYR A 249 -2.79 5.85 -0.39
N GLY A 250 -2.16 6.73 0.42
CA GLY A 250 -2.72 8.03 0.78
C GLY A 250 -3.07 8.93 -0.41
N THR A 251 -2.37 8.80 -1.53
CA THR A 251 -2.65 9.61 -2.72
C THR A 251 -4.02 9.33 -3.33
N PHE A 252 -4.60 8.14 -3.12
CA PHE A 252 -5.92 7.77 -3.67
C PHE A 252 -7.07 8.65 -3.16
N PHE A 253 -6.83 9.44 -2.11
CA PHE A 253 -7.83 10.41 -1.66
C PHE A 253 -8.21 11.43 -2.75
N VAL A 254 -7.32 11.70 -3.72
CA VAL A 254 -7.62 12.62 -4.84
C VAL A 254 -8.72 12.03 -5.72
N GLU A 255 -8.64 10.73 -6.04
CA GLU A 255 -9.63 10.03 -6.85
C GLU A 255 -10.94 9.79 -6.08
N PHE A 256 -10.86 9.45 -4.79
CA PHE A 256 -12.05 9.15 -3.99
C PHE A 256 -12.92 10.39 -3.76
N ARG A 257 -12.32 11.58 -3.74
CA ARG A 257 -13.08 12.85 -3.71
C ARG A 257 -13.96 13.07 -4.93
N LEU A 258 -13.60 12.51 -6.09
CA LEU A 258 -14.35 12.68 -7.33
C LEU A 258 -15.54 11.71 -7.44
N VAL A 259 -15.49 10.58 -6.74
CA VAL A 259 -16.50 9.51 -6.82
C VAL A 259 -17.76 9.80 -5.97
N SER A 260 -17.65 10.69 -4.98
CA SER A 260 -18.62 10.86 -3.89
C SER A 260 -20.06 11.27 -4.29
N SER A 261 -20.26 12.13 -5.29
CA SER A 261 -21.60 12.75 -5.49
C SER A 261 -22.12 12.68 -6.91
N HIS A 262 -21.27 12.90 -7.92
CA HIS A 262 -21.71 12.94 -9.31
C HIS A 262 -21.75 11.55 -9.97
N THR A 263 -20.81 10.67 -9.62
CA THR A 263 -20.68 9.34 -10.21
C THR A 263 -21.78 8.38 -9.75
N LEU A 264 -22.19 8.45 -8.48
CA LEU A 264 -23.29 7.64 -7.95
C LEU A 264 -24.62 7.98 -8.64
N VAL A 265 -24.91 9.27 -8.85
CA VAL A 265 -26.12 9.73 -9.56
C VAL A 265 -26.13 9.26 -11.01
N VAL A 266 -24.99 9.37 -11.72
CA VAL A 266 -24.88 8.92 -13.11
C VAL A 266 -24.98 7.39 -13.24
N LEU A 267 -24.45 6.63 -12.28
CA LEU A 267 -24.58 5.16 -12.25
C LEU A 267 -26.02 4.72 -11.97
N ILE A 268 -26.71 5.38 -11.04
CA ILE A 268 -28.14 5.12 -10.76
C ILE A 268 -28.98 5.45 -12.01
N GLN A 269 -28.72 6.59 -12.66
CA GLN A 269 -29.43 6.98 -13.88
C GLN A 269 -29.17 6.02 -15.04
N ARG A 270 -27.92 5.60 -15.28
CA ARG A 270 -27.61 4.60 -16.32
C ARG A 270 -28.22 3.23 -16.02
N GLY A 271 -28.23 2.81 -14.75
CA GLY A 271 -28.87 1.57 -14.33
C GLY A 271 -30.38 1.58 -14.59
N GLN A 272 -31.06 2.68 -14.26
CA GLN A 272 -32.49 2.86 -14.56
C GLN A 272 -32.77 2.88 -16.07
N GLN A 273 -31.89 3.46 -16.86
CA GLN A 273 -32.07 3.59 -18.30
C GLN A 273 -31.82 2.27 -19.05
N GLN A 274 -30.89 1.44 -18.56
CA GLN A 274 -30.71 0.06 -19.06
C GLN A 274 -31.90 -0.82 -18.69
N ASP A 275 -32.42 -0.72 -17.46
CA ASP A 275 -33.60 -1.49 -17.02
C ASP A 275 -34.87 -1.13 -17.82
N LEU A 276 -35.07 0.15 -18.14
CA LEU A 276 -36.17 0.57 -19.03
C LEU A 276 -36.02 -0.03 -20.44
N SER A 277 -34.83 0.08 -21.04
CA SER A 277 -34.59 -0.43 -22.40
C SER A 277 -34.72 -1.97 -22.49
N GLN A 278 -34.39 -2.67 -21.41
CA GLN A 278 -34.49 -4.13 -21.35
C GLN A 278 -35.92 -4.61 -21.10
N ASN A 279 -36.75 -3.78 -20.46
CA ASN A 279 -38.19 -4.02 -20.30
C ASN A 279 -38.95 -3.71 -21.60
N GLU A 280 -38.61 -2.64 -22.33
CA GLU A 280 -39.19 -2.35 -23.65
C GLU A 280 -38.89 -3.47 -24.66
N CYS A 281 -37.65 -3.97 -24.70
CA CYS A 281 -37.24 -5.09 -25.59
C CYS A 281 -37.88 -6.45 -25.23
N LYS A 282 -38.37 -6.63 -24.00
CA LYS A 282 -39.16 -7.81 -23.60
C LYS A 282 -40.62 -7.67 -24.01
N GLN A 283 -41.15 -6.45 -24.06
CA GLN A 283 -42.54 -6.17 -24.38
C GLN A 283 -42.82 -6.23 -25.89
N GLU A 284 -41.84 -5.95 -26.75
CA GLU A 284 -41.91 -6.19 -28.20
C GLU A 284 -41.80 -7.67 -28.61
N ARG A 285 -41.45 -8.56 -27.69
CA ARG A 285 -41.27 -10.00 -27.94
C ARG A 285 -42.43 -10.88 -27.44
N ALA A 286 -43.47 -10.27 -26.88
CA ALA A 286 -44.72 -10.91 -26.46
C ALA A 286 -45.84 -10.56 -27.42
#